data_AF-A0A945LIV5-F1
#
_entry.id   AF-A0A945LIV5-F1
#
_cell.length_a   1.000
_cell.length_b   1.000
_cell.length_c   1.000
_cell.angle_alpha   90.00
_cell.angle_beta   90.00
_cell.angle_gamma   90.00
#
_symmetry.space_group_name_H-M   'P 1'
#
loop_
_entity.id
_entity.type
_entity.pdbx_description
1 polymer ?
#
loop_
_entity_poly.entity_id
_entity_poly.type
_entity_poly.pdbx_seq_one_letter_code
_entity_poly.pdbx_strand_id
1 'polypeptide(L)'
;MIVAEQKPLEDLQRMLKGKTKVLAVGCGTCVSVCFAGGQKETRGLAAALQTAAAVDGEELEVHERTVQRQCVQEFIAPLEDDLEEYDAVLSLGCGVGVQTMAERFPKTRTLPGLDTNFMGQPTEPGVWEERCVGCGNCVLEYTGGLCPITRCPKQLMNGPCGGSEGGMCEVDTSIPCIWSKIWGNSENLNLMDMLMEVQPPKDWSTSRGGAMRRTVVRDDLHQPNADGRTTTTEVAAAKADAADGPEAEVEAPPADPNAGAREDAFLKELGLS
;
A
#
# COMPACT_ATOMS: atom_id res chain seq x y z
N MET A 1 5.22 1.73 9.49
CA MET A 1 5.89 0.58 8.84
C MET A 1 4.90 -0.06 7.88
N ILE A 2 5.33 -0.61 6.74
CA ILE A 2 4.44 -1.39 5.88
C ILE A 2 4.31 -2.80 6.45
N VAL A 3 3.08 -3.20 6.77
CA VAL A 3 2.72 -4.55 7.22
C VAL A 3 2.38 -5.39 6.01
N ALA A 4 2.89 -6.60 5.97
CA ALA A 4 2.66 -7.56 4.91
C ALA A 4 2.69 -8.98 5.49
N GLU A 5 2.05 -9.91 4.81
CA GLU A 5 2.04 -11.34 5.14
C GLU A 5 2.48 -12.16 3.93
N GLN A 6 2.98 -13.38 4.18
CA GLN A 6 3.33 -14.28 3.09
C GLN A 6 2.07 -14.74 2.36
N LYS A 7 2.16 -14.78 1.03
CA LYS A 7 1.12 -15.42 0.23
C LYS A 7 1.01 -16.90 0.60
N PRO A 8 -0.19 -17.49 0.51
CA PRO A 8 -0.36 -18.93 0.65
C PRO A 8 0.59 -19.68 -0.28
N LEU A 9 1.14 -20.81 0.18
CA LEU A 9 2.09 -21.61 -0.59
C LEU A 9 1.52 -22.04 -1.95
N GLU A 10 0.23 -22.37 -1.99
CA GLU A 10 -0.50 -22.76 -3.20
C GLU A 10 -0.51 -21.63 -4.26
N ASP A 11 -0.67 -20.38 -3.83
CA ASP A 11 -0.61 -19.22 -4.73
C ASP A 11 0.80 -19.02 -5.30
N LEU A 12 1.82 -19.23 -4.46
CA LEU A 12 3.22 -19.15 -4.88
C LEU A 12 3.55 -20.25 -5.89
N GLN A 13 3.17 -21.51 -5.62
CA GLN A 13 3.33 -22.64 -6.54
C GLN A 13 2.65 -22.35 -7.88
N ARG A 14 1.41 -21.85 -7.85
CA ARG A 14 0.68 -21.46 -9.06
C ARG A 14 1.43 -20.39 -9.86
N MET A 15 1.99 -19.37 -9.22
CA MET A 15 2.75 -18.32 -9.90
C MET A 15 4.10 -18.80 -10.45
N LEU A 16 4.71 -19.78 -9.79
CA LEU A 16 6.01 -20.36 -10.16
C LEU A 16 5.88 -21.57 -11.09
N LYS A 17 4.67 -21.96 -11.48
CA LYS A 17 4.44 -23.10 -12.36
C LYS A 17 5.24 -22.97 -13.67
N GLY A 18 5.98 -24.02 -14.00
CA GLY A 18 6.83 -24.09 -15.19
C GLY A 18 8.13 -23.27 -15.11
N LYS A 19 8.51 -22.81 -13.92
CA LYS A 19 9.81 -22.20 -13.63
C LYS A 19 10.73 -23.24 -13.00
N THR A 20 11.99 -23.27 -13.39
CA THR A 20 12.98 -24.23 -12.87
C THR A 20 14.06 -23.57 -12.03
N LYS A 21 14.35 -22.28 -12.26
CA LYS A 21 15.34 -21.52 -11.48
C LYS A 21 14.77 -20.15 -11.08
N VAL A 22 14.60 -19.93 -9.79
CA VAL A 22 13.95 -18.72 -9.23
C VAL A 22 14.86 -18.05 -8.20
N LEU A 23 14.92 -16.73 -8.21
CA LEU A 23 15.60 -15.95 -7.18
C LEU A 23 14.58 -15.41 -6.17
N ALA A 24 14.57 -15.93 -4.94
CA ALA A 24 13.84 -15.35 -3.83
C ALA A 24 14.64 -14.19 -3.23
N VAL A 25 14.05 -12.99 -3.25
CA VAL A 25 14.69 -11.76 -2.74
C VAL A 25 13.93 -11.27 -1.51
N GLY A 26 14.59 -11.31 -0.35
CA GLY A 26 14.11 -10.74 0.91
C GLY A 26 14.23 -9.22 0.97
N CYS A 27 13.44 -8.58 1.84
CA CYS A 27 13.46 -7.14 2.10
C CYS A 27 13.67 -6.87 3.60
N GLY A 28 14.90 -6.48 3.93
CA GLY A 28 15.48 -6.45 5.29
C GLY A 28 14.93 -5.42 6.28
N THR A 29 13.79 -4.76 6.02
CA THR A 29 13.28 -3.68 6.87
C THR A 29 11.82 -3.91 7.30
N CYS A 30 10.85 -3.22 6.71
CA CYS A 30 9.47 -3.19 7.20
C CYS A 30 8.85 -4.60 7.31
N VAL A 31 9.00 -5.41 6.25
CA VAL A 31 8.41 -6.74 6.18
C VAL A 31 9.21 -7.80 6.95
N SER A 32 10.49 -7.54 7.28
CA SER A 32 11.25 -8.35 8.24
C SER A 32 10.70 -8.23 9.65
N VAL A 33 10.31 -7.02 10.05
CA VAL A 33 9.69 -6.78 11.37
C VAL A 33 8.35 -7.49 11.49
N CYS A 34 7.67 -7.73 10.36
CA CYS A 34 6.42 -8.48 10.30
C CYS A 34 6.62 -10.01 10.25
N PHE A 35 7.86 -10.50 10.28
CA PHE A 35 8.21 -11.90 10.05
C PHE A 35 7.64 -12.46 8.74
N ALA A 36 7.58 -11.62 7.69
CA ALA A 36 7.03 -12.01 6.40
C ALA A 36 8.09 -12.12 5.29
N GLY A 37 9.07 -11.21 5.25
CA GLY A 37 9.99 -11.10 4.11
C GLY A 37 11.46 -10.85 4.43
N GLY A 38 11.87 -11.04 5.69
CA GLY A 38 13.27 -10.95 6.08
C GLY A 38 14.10 -12.15 5.61
N GLN A 39 15.39 -12.17 5.96
CA GLN A 39 16.31 -13.21 5.52
C GLN A 39 15.87 -14.61 5.98
N LYS A 40 15.39 -14.74 7.23
CA LYS A 40 14.94 -16.02 7.79
C LYS A 40 13.68 -16.53 7.07
N GLU A 41 12.75 -15.62 6.81
CA GLU A 41 11.50 -15.89 6.13
C GLU A 41 11.73 -16.27 4.67
N THR A 42 12.65 -15.58 4.01
CA THR A 42 13.09 -15.87 2.63
C THR A 42 13.64 -17.27 2.53
N ARG A 43 14.54 -17.65 3.44
CA ARG A 43 15.12 -18.99 3.50
C ARG A 43 14.09 -20.07 3.76
N GLY A 44 13.20 -19.84 4.73
CA GLY A 44 12.13 -20.78 5.07
C GLY A 44 11.19 -21.02 3.89
N LEU A 45 10.78 -19.94 3.20
CA LEU A 45 9.89 -20.02 2.05
C LEU A 45 10.57 -20.68 0.85
N ALA A 46 11.85 -20.38 0.58
CA ALA A 46 12.62 -21.02 -0.48
C ALA A 46 12.68 -22.54 -0.28
N ALA A 47 13.01 -22.99 0.94
CA ALA A 47 13.04 -24.42 1.27
C ALA A 47 11.66 -25.08 1.15
N ALA A 48 10.59 -24.39 1.58
CA ALA A 48 9.22 -24.89 1.45
C ALA A 48 8.81 -25.05 -0.02
N LEU A 49 9.14 -24.08 -0.88
CA LEU A 49 8.85 -24.13 -2.32
C LEU A 49 9.58 -25.26 -3.02
N GLN A 50 10.88 -25.44 -2.74
CA GLN A 50 11.65 -26.56 -3.30
C GLN A 50 11.08 -27.92 -2.87
N THR A 51 10.72 -28.05 -1.59
CA THR A 51 10.12 -29.27 -1.05
C THR A 51 8.77 -29.56 -1.72
N ALA A 52 7.92 -28.53 -1.87
CA ALA A 52 6.62 -28.67 -2.50
C ALA A 52 6.74 -29.08 -3.98
N ALA A 53 7.64 -28.45 -4.74
CA ALA A 53 7.91 -28.82 -6.12
C ALA A 53 8.38 -30.29 -6.23
N ALA A 54 9.30 -30.72 -5.36
CA ALA A 54 9.78 -32.10 -5.35
C ALA A 54 8.67 -33.13 -5.05
N VAL A 55 7.72 -32.79 -4.17
CA VAL A 55 6.54 -33.62 -3.87
C VAL A 55 5.63 -33.73 -5.11
N ASP A 56 5.49 -32.66 -5.88
CA ASP A 56 4.70 -32.62 -7.11
C ASP A 56 5.44 -33.22 -8.33
N GLY A 57 6.68 -33.69 -8.14
CA GLY A 57 7.52 -34.24 -9.22
C GLY A 57 8.09 -33.19 -10.17
N GLU A 58 8.12 -31.92 -9.75
CA GLU A 58 8.70 -30.79 -10.47
C GLU A 58 10.12 -30.49 -9.95
N GLU A 59 11.01 -30.03 -10.84
CA GLU A 59 12.32 -29.50 -10.44
C GLU A 59 12.23 -27.97 -10.29
N LEU A 60 12.53 -27.48 -9.09
CA LEU A 60 12.62 -26.05 -8.79
C LEU A 60 13.85 -25.76 -7.93
N GLU A 61 14.78 -25.00 -8.46
CA GLU A 61 15.90 -24.40 -7.74
C GLU A 61 15.51 -22.99 -7.27
N VAL A 62 15.62 -22.72 -5.97
CA VAL A 62 15.35 -21.40 -5.40
C VAL A 62 16.60 -20.85 -4.75
N HIS A 63 17.20 -19.83 -5.35
CA HIS A 63 18.31 -19.09 -4.74
C HIS A 63 17.79 -17.98 -3.86
N GLU A 64 18.60 -17.58 -2.88
CA GLU A 64 18.20 -16.60 -1.87
C GLU A 64 19.15 -15.40 -1.88
N ARG A 65 18.58 -14.20 -1.90
CA ARG A 65 19.28 -12.94 -1.62
C ARG A 65 18.41 -12.11 -0.67
N THR A 66 19.01 -11.19 0.06
CA THR A 66 18.25 -10.21 0.85
C THR A 66 18.90 -8.86 0.70
N VAL A 67 18.10 -7.85 0.36
CA VAL A 67 18.53 -6.45 0.28
C VAL A 67 17.90 -5.65 1.41
N GLN A 68 18.46 -4.48 1.73
CA GLN A 68 17.95 -3.67 2.82
C GLN A 68 16.53 -3.15 2.55
N ARG A 69 16.28 -2.58 1.36
CA ARG A 69 14.93 -2.22 0.89
C ARG A 69 14.82 -2.46 -0.60
N GLN A 70 13.75 -3.11 -1.03
CA GLN A 70 13.49 -3.31 -2.46
C GLN A 70 12.87 -2.09 -3.14
N CYS A 71 12.28 -1.17 -2.36
CA CYS A 71 11.69 0.08 -2.85
C CYS A 71 12.71 1.23 -3.00
N VAL A 72 14.01 0.91 -3.01
CA VAL A 72 15.11 1.89 -3.13
C VAL A 72 16.06 1.37 -4.19
N GLN A 73 16.26 2.15 -5.25
CA GLN A 73 17.00 1.76 -6.45
C GLN A 73 18.42 1.29 -6.12
N GLU A 74 19.13 2.04 -5.28
CA GLU A 74 20.52 1.80 -4.91
C GLU A 74 20.72 0.47 -4.20
N PHE A 75 19.73 0.01 -3.42
CA PHE A 75 19.82 -1.25 -2.68
C PHE A 75 19.53 -2.47 -3.56
N ILE A 76 18.83 -2.29 -4.67
CA ILE A 76 18.54 -3.38 -5.61
C ILE A 76 19.54 -3.42 -6.77
N ALA A 77 20.28 -2.33 -7.02
CA ALA A 77 21.31 -2.26 -8.06
C ALA A 77 22.26 -3.47 -8.11
N PRO A 78 22.80 -3.97 -6.98
CA PRO A 78 23.73 -5.09 -7.01
C PRO A 78 23.11 -6.43 -7.43
N LEU A 79 21.79 -6.51 -7.64
CA LEU A 79 21.13 -7.72 -8.14
C LEU A 79 21.29 -7.87 -9.66
N GLU A 80 21.65 -6.81 -10.38
CA GLU A 80 21.64 -6.75 -11.85
C GLU A 80 22.53 -7.82 -12.51
N ASP A 81 23.70 -8.10 -11.93
CA ASP A 81 24.74 -8.94 -12.53
C ASP A 81 24.28 -10.38 -12.82
N ASP A 82 23.32 -10.91 -12.05
CA ASP A 82 22.94 -12.34 -12.11
C ASP A 82 21.46 -12.57 -12.50
N LEU A 83 20.66 -11.51 -12.67
CA LEU A 83 19.20 -11.62 -12.72
C LEU A 83 18.64 -12.26 -13.99
N GLU A 84 19.37 -12.19 -15.11
CA GLU A 84 18.95 -12.79 -16.39
C GLU A 84 19.08 -14.32 -16.38
N GLU A 85 19.78 -14.91 -15.40
CA GLU A 85 19.90 -16.36 -15.26
C GLU A 85 18.66 -17.03 -14.65
N TYR A 86 17.76 -16.26 -14.06
CA TYR A 86 16.58 -16.76 -13.38
C TYR A 86 15.34 -16.63 -14.24
N ASP A 87 14.46 -17.63 -14.21
CA ASP A 87 13.21 -17.59 -14.96
C ASP A 87 12.21 -16.58 -14.36
N ALA A 88 12.39 -16.26 -13.08
CA ALA A 88 11.64 -15.27 -12.33
C ALA A 88 12.35 -14.87 -11.03
N VAL A 89 12.01 -13.68 -10.53
CA VAL A 89 12.30 -13.24 -9.16
C VAL A 89 11.06 -13.39 -8.32
N LEU A 90 11.16 -14.05 -7.17
CA LEU A 90 10.14 -14.00 -6.13
C LEU A 90 10.51 -12.92 -5.11
N SER A 91 9.85 -11.77 -5.21
CA SER A 91 10.07 -10.65 -4.30
C SER A 91 9.30 -10.84 -3.00
N LEU A 92 10.03 -10.93 -1.87
CA LEU A 92 9.47 -10.82 -0.53
C LEU A 92 9.55 -9.38 0.00
N GLY A 93 9.39 -8.42 -0.90
CA GLY A 93 9.12 -7.02 -0.56
C GLY A 93 7.61 -6.74 -0.48
N CYS A 94 7.25 -5.55 -0.01
CA CYS A 94 5.89 -5.06 -0.19
C CYS A 94 5.63 -4.69 -1.66
N GLY A 95 4.38 -4.36 -2.01
CA GLY A 95 3.99 -4.03 -3.38
C GLY A 95 4.79 -2.88 -4.03
N VAL A 96 5.33 -1.94 -3.24
CA VAL A 96 6.25 -0.90 -3.74
C VAL A 96 7.58 -1.51 -4.19
N GLY A 97 8.12 -2.45 -3.41
CA GLY A 97 9.35 -3.16 -3.74
C GLY A 97 9.20 -4.01 -5.00
N VAL A 98 8.09 -4.75 -5.12
CA VAL A 98 7.78 -5.56 -6.32
C VAL A 98 7.77 -4.70 -7.58
N GLN A 99 7.10 -3.54 -7.54
CA GLN A 99 7.04 -2.62 -8.68
C GLN A 99 8.42 -2.01 -9.00
N THR A 100 9.16 -1.59 -7.97
CA THR A 100 10.51 -1.02 -8.16
C THR A 100 11.45 -2.03 -8.83
N MET A 101 11.40 -3.29 -8.39
CA MET A 101 12.14 -4.41 -8.99
C MET A 101 11.72 -4.65 -10.44
N ALA A 102 10.40 -4.72 -10.71
CA ALA A 102 9.87 -4.95 -12.05
C ALA A 102 10.26 -3.84 -13.04
N GLU A 103 10.25 -2.59 -12.59
CA GLU A 103 10.70 -1.48 -13.42
C GLU A 103 12.21 -1.54 -13.66
N ARG A 104 13.02 -1.86 -12.65
CA ARG A 104 14.49 -1.85 -12.76
C ARG A 104 15.00 -3.00 -13.62
N PHE A 105 14.35 -4.15 -13.51
CA PHE A 105 14.75 -5.38 -14.18
C PHE A 105 13.65 -5.83 -15.15
N PRO A 106 13.36 -5.07 -16.22
CA PRO A 106 12.21 -5.34 -17.08
C PRO A 106 12.33 -6.65 -17.87
N LYS A 107 13.54 -7.20 -17.99
CA LYS A 107 13.80 -8.47 -18.67
C LYS A 107 13.51 -9.70 -17.80
N THR A 108 13.49 -9.54 -16.47
CA THR A 108 13.26 -10.65 -15.53
C THR A 108 11.94 -10.43 -14.81
N ARG A 109 11.03 -11.39 -14.95
CA ARG A 109 9.69 -11.28 -14.34
C ARG A 109 9.79 -11.27 -12.81
N THR A 110 9.32 -10.20 -12.19
CA THR A 110 9.20 -10.11 -10.73
C THR A 110 7.79 -10.52 -10.29
N LEU A 111 7.70 -11.47 -9.35
CA LEU A 111 6.47 -11.99 -8.77
C LEU A 111 6.37 -11.57 -7.30
N PRO A 112 5.17 -11.19 -6.82
CA PRO A 112 4.96 -10.84 -5.42
C PRO A 112 4.90 -12.11 -4.58
N GLY A 113 5.75 -12.22 -3.55
CA GLY A 113 5.69 -13.29 -2.56
C GLY A 113 4.88 -12.93 -1.31
N LEU A 114 4.54 -11.64 -1.14
CA LEU A 114 3.78 -11.13 -0.01
C LEU A 114 2.49 -10.43 -0.45
N ASP A 115 1.49 -10.46 0.42
CA ASP A 115 0.37 -9.53 0.39
C ASP A 115 0.67 -8.32 1.28
N THR A 116 0.56 -7.12 0.71
CA THR A 116 0.76 -5.86 1.45
C THR A 116 -0.56 -5.43 2.06
N ASN A 117 -0.59 -5.32 3.39
CA ASN A 117 -1.83 -5.08 4.12
C ASN A 117 -2.01 -3.57 4.37
N PHE A 118 -1.21 -2.98 5.25
CA PHE A 118 -1.43 -1.59 5.66
C PHE A 118 -0.19 -0.92 6.28
N MET A 119 -0.26 0.39 6.53
CA MET A 119 0.78 1.09 7.31
C MET A 119 0.44 1.03 8.80
N GLY A 120 1.18 0.19 9.51
CA GLY A 120 0.89 -0.13 10.91
C GLY A 120 2.10 -0.05 11.82
N GLN A 121 1.83 -0.49 13.05
CA GLN A 121 2.81 -0.74 14.10
C GLN A 121 2.53 -2.10 14.75
N PRO A 122 3.54 -2.78 15.32
CA PRO A 122 3.30 -3.91 16.20
C PRO A 122 2.65 -3.41 17.50
N THR A 123 1.59 -4.06 17.94
CA THR A 123 1.01 -3.85 19.28
C THR A 123 1.47 -4.93 20.24
N GLU A 124 1.63 -6.14 19.75
CA GLU A 124 2.16 -7.30 20.47
C GLU A 124 2.99 -8.17 19.49
N PRO A 125 3.85 -9.08 19.96
CA PRO A 125 4.55 -10.01 19.07
C PRO A 125 3.56 -10.81 18.22
N GLY A 126 3.60 -10.65 16.90
CA GLY A 126 2.67 -11.34 16.01
C GLY A 126 1.35 -10.58 15.75
N VAL A 127 1.15 -9.40 16.35
CA VAL A 127 -0.08 -8.60 16.17
C VAL A 127 0.26 -7.20 15.70
N TRP A 128 -0.36 -6.79 14.60
CA TRP A 128 -0.19 -5.47 14.01
C TRP A 128 -1.52 -4.75 13.88
N GLU A 129 -1.50 -3.47 14.19
CA GLU A 129 -2.65 -2.59 13.99
C GLU A 129 -2.31 -1.48 12.99
N GLU A 130 -3.31 -1.13 12.18
CA GLU A 130 -3.21 0.01 11.28
C GLU A 130 -3.09 1.33 12.07
N ARG A 131 -2.21 2.21 11.58
CA ARG A 131 -1.94 3.52 12.20
C ARG A 131 -2.02 4.68 11.22
N CYS A 132 -1.88 4.43 9.92
CA CYS A 132 -1.96 5.47 8.90
C CYS A 132 -2.53 4.92 7.58
N VAL A 133 -3.40 5.70 6.92
CA VAL A 133 -3.84 5.43 5.54
C VAL A 133 -3.01 6.16 4.48
N GLY A 134 -2.13 7.07 4.90
CA GLY A 134 -1.27 7.87 4.04
C GLY A 134 -2.05 8.83 3.15
N CYS A 135 -2.97 9.61 3.72
CA CYS A 135 -3.87 10.50 2.97
C CYS A 135 -3.21 11.78 2.42
N GLY A 136 -1.93 12.04 2.71
CA GLY A 136 -1.19 13.20 2.20
C GLY A 136 -1.46 14.52 2.92
N ASN A 137 -2.42 14.56 3.85
CA ASN A 137 -2.78 15.74 4.64
C ASN A 137 -2.85 15.31 6.11
N CYS A 138 -1.81 15.57 6.90
CA CYS A 138 -1.72 15.07 8.27
C CYS A 138 -2.56 15.95 9.22
N VAL A 139 -3.20 15.32 10.21
CA VAL A 139 -4.06 15.99 11.21
C VAL A 139 -3.60 15.75 12.65
N LEU A 140 -2.47 15.07 12.82
CA LEU A 140 -2.02 14.60 14.13
C LEU A 140 -1.59 15.71 15.07
N GLU A 141 -1.31 16.90 14.54
CA GLU A 141 -0.93 18.08 15.32
C GLU A 141 -2.01 18.47 16.33
N TYR A 142 -3.28 18.47 15.91
CA TYR A 142 -4.41 18.90 16.74
C TYR A 142 -5.18 17.75 17.39
N THR A 143 -4.88 16.49 17.03
CA THR A 143 -5.53 15.30 17.61
C THR A 143 -4.65 14.59 18.65
N GLY A 144 -3.74 15.32 19.30
CA GLY A 144 -2.87 14.77 20.34
C GLY A 144 -2.01 13.60 19.87
N GLY A 145 -1.61 13.61 18.59
CA GLY A 145 -0.77 12.58 17.97
C GLY A 145 -1.51 11.31 17.51
N LEU A 146 -2.84 11.24 17.59
CA LEU A 146 -3.59 10.02 17.29
C LEU A 146 -4.51 10.20 16.06
N CYS A 147 -4.41 9.32 15.07
CA CYS A 147 -5.11 9.49 13.80
C CYS A 147 -6.61 9.17 13.92
N PRO A 148 -7.53 10.15 13.77
CA PRO A 148 -8.96 9.88 13.82
C PRO A 148 -9.48 9.27 12.53
N ILE A 149 -8.75 9.42 11.41
CA ILE A 149 -9.14 8.86 10.10
C ILE A 149 -8.90 7.35 10.10
N THR A 150 -7.70 6.93 10.49
CA THR A 150 -7.30 5.52 10.37
C THR A 150 -7.87 4.68 11.51
N ARG A 151 -7.98 5.26 12.71
CA ARG A 151 -8.33 4.51 13.93
C ARG A 151 -9.79 4.70 14.37
N CYS A 152 -10.59 5.45 13.61
CA CYS A 152 -12.04 5.50 13.78
C CYS A 152 -12.68 4.78 12.59
N PRO A 153 -13.52 3.75 12.80
CA PRO A 153 -14.26 3.10 11.72
C PRO A 153 -15.14 4.09 10.91
N LYS A 154 -15.60 5.16 11.55
CA LYS A 154 -16.41 6.23 10.95
C LYS A 154 -15.58 7.41 10.41
N GLN A 155 -14.26 7.38 10.60
CA GLN A 155 -13.31 8.40 10.12
C GLN A 155 -13.68 9.85 10.52
N LEU A 156 -14.31 10.03 11.69
CA LEU A 156 -14.81 11.33 12.14
C LEU A 156 -13.66 12.28 12.49
N MET A 157 -13.71 13.52 11.99
CA MET A 157 -12.65 14.52 12.13
C MET A 157 -12.87 15.53 13.27
N ASN A 158 -14.12 15.78 13.66
CA ASN A 158 -14.52 16.84 14.60
C ASN A 158 -15.23 16.27 15.83
N GLY A 159 -14.61 15.29 16.49
CA GLY A 159 -15.11 14.71 17.74
C GLY A 159 -15.73 13.31 17.62
N PRO A 160 -16.10 12.72 18.77
CA PRO A 160 -16.71 11.41 18.84
C PRO A 160 -18.11 11.38 18.21
N CYS A 161 -18.52 10.21 17.77
CA CYS A 161 -19.85 9.91 17.23
C CYS A 161 -21.00 9.97 18.25
N GLY A 162 -20.70 10.07 19.55
CA GLY A 162 -21.68 9.96 20.65
C GLY A 162 -22.07 8.53 21.03
N GLY A 163 -21.75 7.52 20.20
CA GLY A 163 -22.06 6.11 20.48
C GLY A 163 -21.03 5.37 21.32
N SER A 164 -19.88 5.99 21.65
CA SER A 164 -18.85 5.31 22.44
C SER A 164 -19.28 5.13 23.89
N GLU A 165 -19.18 3.92 24.42
CA GLU A 165 -19.51 3.59 25.81
C GLU A 165 -18.28 3.04 26.53
N GLY A 166 -18.03 3.47 27.77
CA GLY A 166 -16.91 2.99 28.58
C GLY A 166 -15.52 3.23 27.95
N GLY A 167 -15.40 4.18 27.02
CA GLY A 167 -14.16 4.41 26.25
C GLY A 167 -13.94 3.45 25.08
N MET A 168 -14.92 2.61 24.74
CA MET A 168 -14.87 1.64 23.63
C MET A 168 -15.70 2.12 22.42
N CYS A 169 -15.40 1.60 21.24
CA CYS A 169 -16.08 1.94 20.00
C CYS A 169 -17.47 1.30 19.93
N GLU A 170 -18.43 2.00 19.31
CA GLU A 170 -19.80 1.47 19.13
C GLU A 170 -19.88 0.39 18.03
N VAL A 171 -18.98 0.45 17.05
CA VAL A 171 -18.97 -0.47 15.90
C VAL A 171 -18.44 -1.83 16.33
N ASP A 172 -17.46 -1.83 17.24
CA ASP A 172 -16.85 -3.03 17.81
C ASP A 172 -16.32 -2.69 19.20
N THR A 173 -16.91 -3.32 20.22
CA THR A 173 -16.58 -3.08 21.63
C THR A 173 -15.23 -3.66 22.04
N SER A 174 -14.54 -4.41 21.16
CA SER A 174 -13.14 -4.79 21.35
C SER A 174 -12.15 -3.66 21.02
N ILE A 175 -12.60 -2.62 20.31
CA ILE A 175 -11.75 -1.53 19.84
C ILE A 175 -11.88 -0.32 20.79
N PRO A 176 -10.79 0.21 21.33
CA PRO A 176 -10.82 1.46 22.08
C PRO A 176 -11.29 2.63 21.21
N CYS A 177 -12.21 3.45 21.71
CA CYS A 177 -12.65 4.65 21.01
C CYS A 177 -11.47 5.62 20.86
N ILE A 178 -11.05 5.87 19.62
CA ILE A 178 -9.93 6.76 19.36
C ILE A 178 -10.17 8.17 19.88
N TRP A 179 -11.40 8.68 19.83
CA TRP A 179 -11.74 10.00 20.32
C TRP A 179 -11.65 10.12 21.84
N SER A 180 -11.97 9.05 22.59
CA SER A 180 -11.70 9.00 24.03
C SER A 180 -10.19 9.08 24.32
N LYS A 181 -9.36 8.42 23.50
CA LYS A 181 -7.89 8.50 23.61
C LYS A 181 -7.36 9.88 23.20
N ILE A 182 -7.89 10.48 22.13
CA ILE A 182 -7.52 11.83 21.66
C ILE A 182 -7.81 12.85 22.76
N TRP A 183 -8.99 12.78 23.39
CA TRP A 183 -9.35 13.65 24.50
C TRP A 183 -8.34 13.54 25.64
N GLY A 184 -8.09 12.33 26.15
CA GLY A 184 -7.13 12.12 27.24
C GLY A 184 -5.71 12.57 26.88
N ASN A 185 -5.25 12.34 25.65
CA ASN A 185 -3.97 12.85 25.18
C ASN A 185 -3.93 14.38 25.13
N SER A 186 -5.02 15.02 24.69
CA SER A 186 -5.10 16.47 24.57
C SER A 186 -5.12 17.15 25.93
N GLU A 187 -5.79 16.56 26.92
CA GLU A 187 -5.72 17.01 28.32
C GLU A 187 -4.27 16.92 28.85
N ASN A 188 -3.61 15.78 28.66
CA ASN A 188 -2.23 15.58 29.11
C ASN A 188 -1.22 16.55 28.48
N LEU A 189 -1.49 16.99 27.24
CA LEU A 189 -0.61 17.87 26.46
C LEU A 189 -1.03 19.35 26.54
N ASN A 190 -2.09 19.69 27.28
CA ASN A 190 -2.69 21.02 27.30
C ASN A 190 -3.08 21.54 25.90
N LEU A 191 -3.64 20.67 25.05
CA LEU A 191 -4.08 20.97 23.68
C LEU A 191 -5.61 21.13 23.56
N MET A 192 -6.32 21.34 24.66
CA MET A 192 -7.78 21.38 24.65
C MET A 192 -8.35 22.50 23.79
N ASP A 193 -7.76 23.71 23.84
CA ASP A 193 -8.23 24.83 23.02
C ASP A 193 -8.15 24.50 21.53
N MET A 194 -7.04 23.90 21.09
CA MET A 194 -6.82 23.46 19.71
C MET A 194 -7.78 22.33 19.31
N LEU A 195 -8.04 21.37 20.21
CA LEU A 195 -8.97 20.27 19.95
C LEU A 195 -10.42 20.77 19.75
N MET A 196 -10.79 21.86 20.42
CA MET A 196 -12.12 22.47 20.33
C MET A 196 -12.32 23.30 19.06
N GLU A 197 -11.26 23.58 18.29
CA GLU A 197 -11.37 24.25 16.99
C GLU A 197 -12.01 23.33 15.95
N VAL A 198 -13.06 23.82 15.30
CA VAL A 198 -13.74 23.08 14.23
C VAL A 198 -12.87 23.04 12.99
N GLN A 199 -12.52 21.84 12.56
CA GLN A 199 -11.70 21.62 11.38
C GLN A 199 -12.53 21.67 10.11
N PRO A 200 -12.02 22.28 9.03
CA PRO A 200 -12.69 22.27 7.74
C PRO A 200 -12.82 20.85 7.18
N PRO A 201 -13.69 20.64 6.18
CA PRO A 201 -13.72 19.39 5.43
C PRO A 201 -12.32 19.03 4.93
N LYS A 202 -11.94 17.77 5.11
CA LYS A 202 -10.62 17.29 4.70
C LYS A 202 -10.50 17.35 3.18
N ASP A 203 -9.37 17.87 2.69
CA ASP A 203 -8.98 17.70 1.30
C ASP A 203 -8.53 16.25 1.04
N TRP A 204 -9.29 15.56 0.18
CA TRP A 204 -9.02 14.19 -0.23
C TRP A 204 -8.36 14.09 -1.61
N SER A 205 -8.11 15.22 -2.29
CA SER A 205 -7.42 15.24 -3.59
C SER A 205 -6.02 14.64 -3.52
N THR A 206 -5.37 14.72 -2.35
CA THR A 206 -4.06 14.12 -2.06
C THR A 206 -4.13 12.66 -1.56
N SER A 207 -5.31 12.06 -1.54
CA SER A 207 -5.56 10.68 -1.06
C SER A 207 -5.61 9.67 -2.22
N ARG A 208 -6.14 8.47 -1.97
CA ARG A 208 -6.17 7.34 -2.93
C ARG A 208 -7.08 7.57 -4.14
N GLY A 209 -8.03 8.50 -4.09
CA GLY A 209 -9.09 8.68 -5.10
C GLY A 209 -8.78 9.62 -6.27
N GLY A 210 -7.52 10.02 -6.46
CA GLY A 210 -7.09 10.94 -7.53
C GLY A 210 -6.09 10.34 -8.51
N ALA A 211 -5.40 11.19 -9.27
CA ALA A 211 -4.28 10.79 -10.13
C ALA A 211 -3.09 10.25 -9.30
N MET A 212 -2.11 9.64 -9.98
CA MET A 212 -0.87 9.18 -9.33
C MET A 212 -0.21 10.32 -8.55
N ARG A 213 -0.06 10.12 -7.25
CA ARG A 213 0.48 11.16 -6.35
C ARG A 213 1.98 11.29 -6.53
N ARG A 214 2.45 12.53 -6.70
CA ARG A 214 3.87 12.90 -6.78
C ARG A 214 4.12 14.11 -5.90
N THR A 215 5.16 14.04 -5.08
CA THR A 215 5.58 15.15 -4.23
C THR A 215 7.09 15.32 -4.34
N VAL A 216 7.54 16.53 -4.66
CA VAL A 216 8.95 16.92 -4.52
C VAL A 216 9.08 17.56 -3.16
N VAL A 217 9.73 16.85 -2.24
CA VAL A 217 9.89 17.32 -0.85
C VAL A 217 10.99 18.38 -0.77
N ARG A 218 11.98 18.29 -1.65
CA ARG A 218 13.16 19.16 -1.71
C ARG A 218 13.67 19.29 -3.15
N ASP A 219 13.55 20.48 -3.71
CA ASP A 219 14.00 20.77 -5.07
C ASP A 219 15.51 20.63 -5.22
N ASP A 220 16.27 20.96 -4.18
CA ASP A 220 17.73 20.85 -4.16
C ASP A 220 18.24 19.40 -4.18
N LEU A 221 17.39 18.45 -3.81
CA LEU A 221 17.67 17.02 -3.91
C LEU A 221 17.04 16.39 -5.17
N HIS A 222 16.28 17.15 -5.95
CA HIS A 222 15.65 16.61 -7.14
C HIS A 222 16.71 16.37 -8.23
N GLN A 223 17.01 15.08 -8.47
CA GLN A 223 17.97 14.66 -9.47
C GLN A 223 17.26 14.00 -10.65
N PRO A 224 16.93 14.75 -11.73
CA PRO A 224 16.37 14.16 -12.93
C PRO A 224 17.40 13.17 -13.53
N ASN A 225 16.95 11.93 -13.79
CA ASN A 225 17.74 10.82 -14.35
C ASN A 225 18.74 10.12 -13.40
N ALA A 226 18.60 10.25 -12.08
CA ALA A 226 19.47 9.54 -11.12
C ALA A 226 19.40 8.00 -11.22
N ASP A 227 18.28 7.45 -11.70
CA ASP A 227 18.08 6.03 -11.96
C ASP A 227 18.59 5.57 -13.34
N GLY A 228 19.28 6.45 -14.08
CA GLY A 228 19.79 6.18 -15.42
C GLY A 228 18.70 6.05 -16.51
N ARG A 229 17.43 6.29 -16.17
CA ARG A 229 16.33 6.27 -17.13
C ARG A 229 16.09 7.68 -17.66
N THR A 230 16.36 7.88 -18.95
CA THR A 230 16.04 9.12 -19.66
C THR A 230 14.52 9.26 -19.75
N THR A 231 13.90 9.98 -18.81
CA THR A 231 12.47 10.31 -18.90
C THR A 231 12.33 11.64 -19.61
N THR A 232 12.09 11.60 -20.92
CA THR A 232 11.56 12.77 -21.65
C THR A 232 10.10 12.94 -21.23
N THR A 233 9.87 13.64 -20.12
CA THR A 233 8.53 14.06 -19.75
C THR A 233 8.58 15.54 -19.45
N GLU A 234 8.35 16.35 -20.47
CA GLU A 234 7.96 17.74 -20.29
C GLU A 234 6.65 17.73 -19.51
N VAL A 235 6.73 17.98 -18.20
CA VAL A 235 5.56 18.25 -17.39
C VAL A 235 5.09 19.65 -17.81
N ALA A 236 4.13 19.70 -18.74
CA ALA A 236 3.44 20.95 -19.03
C ALA A 236 2.76 21.40 -17.73
N ALA A 237 3.28 22.47 -17.14
CA ALA A 237 2.66 23.12 -16.00
C ALA A 237 1.27 23.57 -16.41
N ALA A 238 0.23 22.92 -15.87
CA ALA A 238 -1.12 23.44 -15.95
C ALA A 238 -1.12 24.77 -15.19
N LYS A 239 -1.13 25.89 -15.93
CA LYS A 239 -1.34 27.21 -15.36
C LYS A 239 -2.73 27.24 -14.73
N ALA A 240 -2.78 27.42 -13.42
CA ALA A 240 -3.98 27.87 -12.74
C ALA A 240 -4.14 29.38 -13.02
N ASP A 241 -4.70 29.71 -14.18
CA ASP A 241 -5.17 31.07 -14.43
C ASP A 241 -6.60 31.18 -13.89
N ALA A 242 -6.72 31.90 -12.78
CA ALA A 242 -8.00 32.36 -12.26
C ALA A 242 -8.62 33.32 -13.29
N ALA A 243 -9.70 32.90 -13.93
CA ALA A 243 -10.55 33.76 -14.74
C ALA A 243 -12.01 33.37 -14.52
N ASP A 244 -12.75 34.25 -13.85
CA ASP A 244 -14.20 34.30 -13.91
C ASP A 244 -14.65 34.33 -15.38
N GLY A 245 -15.41 33.32 -15.79
CA GLY A 245 -15.98 33.16 -17.12
C GLY A 245 -17.16 32.18 -17.07
N PRO A 246 -18.22 32.38 -17.88
CA PRO A 246 -19.58 32.02 -17.52
C PRO A 246 -19.82 30.51 -17.52
N GLU A 247 -20.75 30.06 -16.67
CA GLU A 247 -21.22 28.68 -16.55
C GLU A 247 -21.51 28.08 -17.94
N ALA A 248 -20.66 27.15 -18.38
CA ALA A 248 -20.95 26.30 -19.52
C ALA A 248 -21.82 25.15 -19.02
N GLU A 249 -23.07 25.08 -19.51
CA GLU A 249 -23.94 23.93 -19.31
C GLU A 249 -23.22 22.66 -19.80
N VAL A 250 -23.00 21.72 -18.89
CA VAL A 250 -22.43 20.41 -19.20
C VAL A 250 -23.55 19.57 -19.82
N GLU A 251 -23.56 19.44 -21.14
CA GLU A 251 -24.43 18.47 -21.81
C GLU A 251 -24.06 17.05 -21.36
N ALA A 252 -25.06 16.31 -20.87
CA ALA A 252 -24.92 14.92 -20.48
C ALA A 252 -24.45 14.07 -21.69
N PRO A 253 -23.56 13.10 -21.49
CA PRO A 253 -23.14 12.21 -22.57
C PRO A 253 -24.36 11.45 -23.13
N PRO A 254 -24.40 11.19 -24.45
CA PRO A 254 -25.52 10.48 -25.06
C PRO A 254 -25.68 9.10 -24.44
N ALA A 255 -26.93 8.74 -24.12
CA ALA A 255 -27.26 7.46 -23.50
C ALA A 255 -26.76 6.29 -24.37
N ASP A 256 -26.08 5.33 -23.75
CA ASP A 256 -25.67 4.08 -24.40
C ASP A 256 -26.92 3.29 -24.82
N PRO A 257 -27.19 3.10 -26.12
CA PRO A 257 -28.38 2.40 -26.60
C PRO A 257 -28.41 0.91 -26.20
N ASN A 258 -27.30 0.36 -25.67
CA ASN A 258 -27.18 -1.03 -25.23
C ASN A 258 -27.16 -1.20 -23.70
N ALA A 259 -27.40 -0.14 -22.92
CA ALA A 259 -27.39 -0.20 -21.46
C ALA A 259 -28.41 -1.23 -20.92
N GLY A 260 -29.65 -1.22 -21.44
CA GLY A 260 -30.70 -2.16 -21.01
C GLY A 260 -30.41 -3.62 -21.37
N ALA A 261 -29.79 -3.87 -22.54
CA ALA A 261 -29.47 -5.24 -22.96
C ALA A 261 -28.37 -5.88 -22.09
N ARG A 262 -27.45 -5.06 -21.53
CA ARG A 262 -26.41 -5.52 -20.60
C ARG A 262 -26.97 -5.80 -19.22
N GLU A 263 -27.91 -4.96 -18.76
CA GLU A 263 -28.57 -5.12 -17.47
C GLU A 263 -29.45 -6.38 -17.45
N ASP A 264 -30.20 -6.64 -18.53
CA ASP A 264 -31.00 -7.85 -18.69
C ASP A 264 -30.13 -9.12 -18.77
N ALA A 265 -28.97 -9.05 -19.43
CA ALA A 265 -28.03 -10.17 -19.49
C ALA A 265 -27.43 -10.48 -18.11
N PHE A 266 -27.10 -9.44 -17.34
CA PHE A 266 -26.55 -9.55 -16.00
C PHE A 266 -27.58 -10.09 -14.99
N LEU A 267 -28.84 -9.63 -15.07
CA LEU A 267 -29.92 -10.13 -14.22
C LEU A 267 -30.27 -11.58 -14.53
N LYS A 268 -30.16 -12.01 -15.79
CA LYS A 268 -30.28 -13.43 -16.18
C LYS A 268 -29.16 -14.31 -15.63
N GLU A 269 -27.91 -13.83 -15.66
CA GLU A 269 -26.77 -14.56 -15.07
C GLU A 269 -26.90 -14.73 -13.56
N LEU A 270 -27.53 -13.77 -12.88
CA LEU A 270 -27.80 -13.85 -11.45
C LEU A 270 -29.08 -14.63 -11.11
N GLY A 271 -29.84 -15.11 -12.10
CA GLY A 271 -31.10 -15.83 -11.90
C GLY A 271 -32.23 -14.98 -11.30
N LEU A 272 -32.17 -13.67 -11.49
CA LEU A 272 -33.09 -12.69 -10.90
C LEU A 272 -34.15 -12.16 -11.89
N SER A 273 -34.23 -12.74 -13.09
CA SER A 273 -35.19 -12.39 -14.15
C SER A 273 -36.34 -13.39 -14.29
#